data_AF-A0A6B0XDK0-F1
#
_entry.id   AF-A0A6B0XDK0-F1
#
_cell.length_a   1.000
_cell.length_b   1.000
_cell.length_c   1.000
_cell.angle_alpha   90.00
_cell.angle_beta   90.00
_cell.angle_gamma   90.00
#
_symmetry.space_group_name_H-M   'P 1'
#
loop_
_entity.id
_entity.type
_entity.pdbx_description
1 polymer ?
#
loop_
_entity_poly.entity_id
_entity_poly.type
_entity_poly.pdbx_seq_one_letter_code
_entity_poly.pdbx_strand_id
1 'polypeptide(L)'
;MNLENHYDDFEVAEILREPYSGRSFPGYEGINLSFNELESIVKNGRPDWKAALQSVKGIYLITDTLTSKRYVGLADGETGIWSRWSDYVASGHGGNAGLRELVKEYPDLAYCRANFRFALLEYRSIHTPSKVIIDREKFWKEILLSRGKEGLNRN
;
A
#
# COMPACT_ATOMS: atom_id res chain seq x y z
N MET A 1 22.96 23.18 4.78
CA MET A 1 22.43 23.92 3.61
C MET A 1 21.04 24.36 4.01
N ASN A 2 20.89 25.62 4.44
CA ASN A 2 19.58 26.18 4.80
C ASN A 2 18.83 26.46 3.50
N LEU A 3 17.68 25.81 3.29
CA LEU A 3 16.85 25.98 2.09
C LEU A 3 16.10 27.33 2.04
N GLU A 4 16.29 28.19 3.04
CA GLU A 4 15.50 29.41 3.25
C GLU A 4 15.73 30.51 2.19
N ASN A 5 16.77 30.41 1.35
CA ASN A 5 17.20 31.50 0.46
C ASN A 5 17.39 31.13 -1.02
N HIS A 6 16.76 30.04 -1.51
CA HIS A 6 17.04 29.57 -2.89
C HIS A 6 15.85 29.60 -3.85
N TYR A 7 14.66 29.99 -3.41
CA TYR A 7 13.49 30.19 -4.28
C TYR A 7 12.60 31.30 -3.71
N ASP A 8 12.60 32.47 -4.35
CA ASP A 8 11.79 33.63 -3.95
C ASP A 8 10.28 33.45 -4.23
N ASP A 9 9.88 32.37 -4.92
CA ASP A 9 8.49 32.13 -5.36
C ASP A 9 7.83 30.93 -4.65
N PHE A 10 7.95 30.83 -3.32
CA PHE A 10 7.12 29.91 -2.53
C PHE A 10 5.80 30.57 -2.12
N GLU A 11 4.73 30.30 -2.88
CA GLU A 11 3.38 30.73 -2.52
C GLU A 11 2.71 29.69 -1.60
N VAL A 12 2.39 30.10 -0.38
CA VAL A 12 1.59 29.28 0.55
C VAL A 12 0.13 29.37 0.14
N ALA A 13 -0.39 28.33 -0.52
CA ALA A 13 -1.76 28.31 -1.01
C ALA A 13 -2.82 28.27 0.11
N GLU A 14 -2.60 27.46 1.15
CA GLU A 14 -3.46 27.42 2.33
C GLU A 14 -2.73 26.83 3.55
N ILE A 15 -3.19 27.23 4.74
CA ILE A 15 -2.86 26.57 6.01
C ILE A 15 -4.17 26.02 6.57
N LEU A 16 -4.31 24.70 6.57
CA LEU A 16 -5.48 24.05 7.14
C LEU A 16 -5.48 24.18 8.66
N ARG A 17 -6.65 24.44 9.24
CA ARG A 17 -6.85 24.45 10.70
C ARG A 17 -6.76 23.06 11.32
N GLU A 18 -7.01 22.03 10.52
CA GLU A 18 -6.97 20.64 10.92
C GLU A 18 -5.69 19.96 10.41
N PRO A 19 -5.10 19.04 11.19
CA PRO A 19 -3.96 18.23 10.73
C PRO A 19 -4.32 17.49 9.45
N TYR A 20 -3.35 17.37 8.53
CA TYR A 20 -3.52 16.61 7.29
C TYR A 20 -3.97 15.18 7.59
N SER A 21 -5.21 14.87 7.25
CA SER A 21 -5.84 13.58 7.52
C SER A 21 -5.60 12.54 6.41
N GLY A 22 -4.88 12.92 5.35
CA GLY A 22 -4.74 12.15 4.12
C GLY A 22 -5.58 12.71 2.98
N ARG A 23 -5.25 12.31 1.75
CA ARG A 23 -5.98 12.71 0.53
C ARG A 23 -7.32 11.98 0.38
N SER A 24 -8.23 12.56 -0.39
CA SER A 24 -9.52 11.95 -0.74
C SER A 24 -9.35 10.65 -1.53
N PHE A 25 -10.26 9.69 -1.28
CA PHE A 25 -10.27 8.42 -2.00
C PHE A 25 -10.46 8.66 -3.50
N PRO A 26 -9.48 8.31 -4.35
CA PRO A 26 -9.51 8.65 -5.78
C PRO A 26 -10.35 7.68 -6.62
N GLY A 27 -11.03 6.71 -5.99
CA GLY A 27 -11.56 5.52 -6.66
C GLY A 27 -10.53 4.38 -6.68
N TYR A 28 -11.01 3.15 -6.86
CA TYR A 28 -10.19 1.93 -6.77
C TYR A 28 -9.03 1.91 -7.78
N GLU A 29 -9.28 2.37 -9.01
CA GLU A 29 -8.30 2.35 -10.11
C GLU A 29 -7.28 3.49 -10.01
N GLY A 30 -7.60 4.55 -9.26
CA GLY A 30 -6.72 5.69 -9.03
C GLY A 30 -5.77 5.52 -7.85
N ILE A 31 -5.75 4.36 -7.20
CA ILE A 31 -4.93 4.17 -6.00
C ILE A 31 -3.46 4.00 -6.37
N ASN A 32 -2.66 4.99 -5.98
CA ASN A 32 -1.22 4.97 -6.06
C ASN A 32 -0.66 5.72 -4.85
N LEU A 33 -0.33 4.99 -3.78
CA LEU A 33 0.08 5.57 -2.50
C LEU A 33 1.54 5.26 -2.19
N SER A 34 2.27 6.23 -1.67
CA SER A 34 3.45 5.96 -0.85
C SER A 34 3.04 5.34 0.49
N PHE A 35 3.99 4.69 1.17
CA PHE A 35 3.73 4.18 2.52
C PHE A 35 3.37 5.30 3.52
N ASN A 36 3.94 6.51 3.39
CA ASN A 36 3.59 7.65 4.25
C ASN A 36 2.13 8.08 4.09
N GLU A 37 1.64 8.16 2.84
CA GLU A 37 0.24 8.48 2.58
C GLU A 37 -0.68 7.39 3.14
N LEU A 38 -0.34 6.12 2.93
CA LEU A 38 -1.11 5.01 3.47
C LEU A 38 -1.13 5.03 5.02
N GLU A 39 0.03 5.27 5.64
CA GLU A 39 0.16 5.38 7.10
C GLU A 39 -0.71 6.51 7.65
N SER A 40 -0.73 7.68 7.01
CA SER A 40 -1.60 8.80 7.38
C SER A 40 -3.09 8.42 7.26
N ILE A 41 -3.50 7.85 6.12
CA ILE A 41 -4.89 7.43 5.87
C ILE A 41 -5.36 6.42 6.92
N VAL A 42 -4.54 5.42 7.23
CA VAL A 42 -4.86 4.35 8.19
C VAL A 42 -4.90 4.88 9.63
N LYS A 43 -3.88 5.65 10.07
CA LYS A 43 -3.83 6.19 11.43
C LYS A 43 -4.95 7.17 11.73
N ASN A 44 -5.34 7.97 10.73
CA ASN A 44 -6.46 8.90 10.85
C ASN A 44 -7.82 8.22 10.64
N GLY A 45 -7.84 6.93 10.29
CA GLY A 45 -9.07 6.16 10.11
C GLY A 45 -10.02 6.75 9.07
N ARG A 46 -9.47 7.31 7.97
CA ARG A 46 -10.21 8.14 7.02
C ARG A 46 -11.46 7.41 6.49
N PRO A 47 -12.69 7.89 6.75
CA PRO A 47 -13.90 7.10 6.55
C PRO A 47 -14.16 6.66 5.12
N ASP A 48 -13.86 7.52 4.14
CA ASP A 48 -14.05 7.24 2.71
C ASP A 48 -13.16 6.08 2.23
N TRP A 49 -11.88 6.08 2.61
CA TRP A 49 -10.96 4.98 2.35
C TRP A 49 -11.37 3.70 3.07
N LYS A 50 -11.70 3.80 4.36
CA LYS A 50 -12.06 2.64 5.16
C LYS A 50 -13.30 1.94 4.61
N ALA A 51 -14.37 2.68 4.35
CA ALA A 51 -15.60 2.12 3.78
C ALA A 51 -15.38 1.51 2.39
N ALA A 52 -14.63 2.20 1.51
CA ALA A 52 -14.34 1.70 0.17
C ALA A 52 -13.50 0.41 0.18
N LEU A 53 -12.44 0.35 1.00
CA LEU A 53 -11.52 -0.79 1.02
C LEU A 53 -12.02 -1.98 1.86
N GLN A 54 -12.93 -1.77 2.81
CA GLN A 54 -13.57 -2.86 3.56
C GLN A 54 -14.66 -3.57 2.75
N SER A 55 -15.28 -2.90 1.77
CA SER A 55 -16.41 -3.44 0.99
C SER A 55 -16.02 -4.29 -0.22
N VAL A 56 -14.71 -4.48 -0.47
CA VAL A 56 -14.20 -5.20 -1.63
C VAL A 56 -13.15 -6.25 -1.25
N LYS A 57 -13.14 -7.34 -2.03
CA LYS A 57 -11.97 -8.22 -2.14
C LYS A 57 -11.07 -7.71 -3.25
N GLY A 58 -9.81 -8.13 -3.26
CA GLY A 58 -8.95 -7.76 -4.36
C GLY A 58 -7.53 -8.28 -4.28
N ILE A 59 -6.78 -7.88 -5.30
CA ILE A 59 -5.36 -8.15 -5.47
C ILE A 59 -4.67 -6.79 -5.50
N TYR A 60 -3.69 -6.60 -4.63
CA TYR A 60 -2.90 -5.39 -4.54
C TYR A 60 -1.43 -5.67 -4.81
N LEU A 61 -0.73 -4.61 -5.15
CA LEU A 61 0.70 -4.58 -5.42
C LEU A 61 1.40 -3.72 -4.37
N ILE A 62 2.50 -4.22 -3.84
CA ILE A 62 3.51 -3.43 -3.14
C ILE A 62 4.77 -3.46 -4.00
N THR A 63 5.28 -2.29 -4.37
CA THR A 63 6.54 -2.15 -5.10
C THR A 63 7.56 -1.51 -4.19
N ASP A 64 8.71 -2.16 -4.06
CA ASP A 64 9.91 -1.54 -3.50
C ASP A 64 10.60 -0.73 -4.59
N THR A 65 10.56 0.59 -4.48
CA THR A 65 11.12 1.52 -5.46
C THR A 65 12.64 1.54 -5.48
N LEU A 66 13.30 1.09 -4.40
CA LEU A 66 14.76 1.00 -4.37
C LEU A 66 15.28 -0.17 -5.21
N THR A 67 14.64 -1.34 -5.10
CA THR A 67 15.08 -2.55 -5.81
C THR A 67 14.24 -2.90 -7.03
N SER A 68 13.14 -2.19 -7.26
CA SER A 68 12.09 -2.53 -8.25
C SER A 68 11.41 -3.88 -8.03
N LYS A 69 11.66 -4.55 -6.90
CA LYS A 69 11.03 -5.82 -6.57
C LYS A 69 9.57 -5.62 -6.18
N ARG A 70 8.76 -6.62 -6.50
CA ARG A 70 7.31 -6.57 -6.37
C ARG A 70 6.81 -7.65 -5.43
N TYR A 71 5.82 -7.28 -4.64
CA TYR A 71 5.02 -8.18 -3.83
C TYR A 71 3.56 -8.07 -4.29
N VAL A 72 2.96 -9.19 -4.68
CA VAL A 72 1.53 -9.29 -4.97
C VAL A 72 0.85 -9.99 -3.82
N GLY A 73 -0.20 -9.37 -3.28
CA GLY A 73 -1.00 -9.96 -2.22
C GLY A 73 -2.48 -9.91 -2.55
N LEU A 74 -3.24 -10.83 -1.95
CA LEU A 74 -4.68 -10.80 -1.98
C LEU A 74 -5.27 -10.34 -0.63
N ALA A 75 -6.52 -9.90 -0.69
CA ALA A 75 -7.42 -9.82 0.46
C ALA A 75 -8.76 -10.44 0.08
N ASP A 76 -9.06 -11.62 0.64
CA ASP A 76 -10.31 -12.35 0.41
C ASP A 76 -11.13 -12.60 1.70
N GLY A 77 -10.64 -12.12 2.84
CA GLY A 77 -11.35 -12.15 4.14
C GLY A 77 -12.44 -11.09 4.29
N GLU A 78 -13.16 -11.13 5.40
CA GLU A 78 -14.37 -10.31 5.65
C GLU A 78 -14.09 -8.81 5.80
N THR A 79 -12.87 -8.44 6.20
CA THR A 79 -12.46 -7.05 6.43
C THR A 79 -11.78 -6.40 5.20
N GLY A 80 -11.76 -7.11 4.07
CA GLY A 80 -11.32 -6.60 2.76
C GLY A 80 -9.86 -6.14 2.72
N ILE A 81 -9.57 -5.27 1.75
CA ILE A 81 -8.22 -4.71 1.51
C ILE A 81 -7.73 -3.88 2.70
N TRP A 82 -8.65 -3.16 3.37
CA TRP A 82 -8.33 -2.28 4.49
C TRP A 82 -7.56 -3.00 5.59
N SER A 83 -7.95 -4.23 5.92
CA SER A 83 -7.29 -5.02 6.96
C SER A 83 -5.83 -5.30 6.62
N ARG A 84 -5.57 -5.77 5.40
CA ARG A 84 -4.19 -6.09 4.98
C ARG A 84 -3.33 -4.84 4.94
N TRP A 85 -3.87 -3.73 4.45
CA TRP A 85 -3.15 -2.45 4.42
C TRP A 85 -2.85 -1.91 5.81
N SER A 86 -3.77 -2.09 6.76
CA SER A 86 -3.53 -1.78 8.17
C SER A 86 -2.41 -2.64 8.76
N ASP A 87 -2.33 -3.93 8.43
CA ASP A 87 -1.24 -4.82 8.88
C ASP A 87 0.14 -4.34 8.38
N TYR A 88 0.22 -3.85 7.14
CA TYR A 88 1.46 -3.29 6.59
C TYR A 88 1.83 -1.98 7.27
N VAL A 89 0.87 -1.12 7.59
CA VAL A 89 1.15 0.10 8.37
C VAL A 89 1.65 -0.24 9.78
N ALA A 90 1.14 -1.29 10.40
CA ALA A 90 1.54 -1.70 11.74
C ALA A 90 2.93 -2.38 11.79
N SER A 91 3.32 -3.12 10.75
CA SER A 91 4.50 -4.00 10.81
C SER A 91 5.50 -3.83 9.66
N GLY A 92 5.16 -3.06 8.62
CA GLY A 92 5.91 -2.95 7.37
C GLY A 92 5.77 -4.15 6.45
N HIS A 93 5.65 -5.37 7.00
CA HIS A 93 5.68 -6.61 6.22
C HIS A 93 4.34 -7.39 6.20
N GLY A 94 3.39 -7.08 7.08
CA GLY A 94 2.05 -7.69 7.09
C GLY A 94 2.05 -9.22 7.25
N GLY A 95 3.06 -9.74 7.96
CA GLY A 95 3.33 -11.17 8.13
C GLY A 95 4.05 -11.90 6.97
N ASN A 96 4.32 -11.23 5.84
CA ASN A 96 4.85 -11.90 4.64
C ASN A 96 6.37 -12.10 4.70
N ALA A 97 6.82 -13.32 4.40
CA ALA A 97 8.21 -13.72 4.58
C ALA A 97 9.22 -12.87 3.79
N GLY A 98 8.97 -12.63 2.48
CA GLY A 98 9.92 -11.86 1.67
C GLY A 98 9.96 -10.38 2.03
N LEU A 99 8.84 -9.79 2.45
CA LEU A 99 8.82 -8.43 2.98
C LEU A 99 9.52 -8.34 4.34
N ARG A 100 9.30 -9.32 5.23
CA ARG A 100 9.98 -9.39 6.53
C ARG A 100 11.49 -9.48 6.36
N GLU A 101 11.96 -10.32 5.44
CA GLU A 101 13.37 -10.43 5.10
C GLU A 101 13.95 -9.10 4.59
N LEU A 102 13.21 -8.39 3.73
CA LEU A 102 13.61 -7.10 3.17
C LEU A 102 13.77 -6.01 4.25
N VAL A 103 12.85 -5.97 5.21
CA VAL A 103 12.80 -4.89 6.22
C VAL A 103 13.44 -5.26 7.56
N LYS A 104 13.99 -6.47 7.70
CA LYS A 104 14.49 -7.01 8.98
C LYS A 104 15.53 -6.12 9.68
N GLU A 105 16.32 -5.37 8.91
CA GLU A 105 17.40 -4.51 9.40
C GLU A 105 16.91 -3.09 9.73
N TYR A 106 15.62 -2.80 9.53
CA TYR A 106 15.01 -1.47 9.64
C TYR A 106 13.82 -1.51 10.62
N PRO A 107 14.08 -1.35 11.94
CA PRO A 107 13.08 -1.62 13.00
C PRO A 107 11.95 -0.59 13.11
N ASP A 108 12.04 0.57 12.46
CA ASP A 108 11.18 1.73 12.69
C ASP A 108 10.29 2.11 11.48
N LEU A 109 10.10 1.20 10.52
CA LEU A 109 9.42 1.43 9.25
C LEU A 109 10.08 2.46 8.33
N ALA A 110 11.26 3.01 8.68
CA ALA A 110 11.92 4.04 7.85
C ALA A 110 12.14 3.57 6.41
N TYR A 111 12.53 2.31 6.24
CA TYR A 111 12.67 1.70 4.91
C TYR A 111 11.35 1.66 4.13
N CYS A 112 10.25 1.29 4.79
CA CYS A 112 8.94 1.22 4.16
C CYS A 112 8.48 2.62 3.72
N ARG A 113 8.64 3.62 4.60
CA ARG A 113 8.32 5.03 4.34
C ARG A 113 9.08 5.59 3.14
N ALA A 114 10.35 5.22 3.00
CA ALA A 114 11.20 5.67 1.91
C ALA A 114 10.87 4.98 0.58
N ASN A 115 10.58 3.68 0.61
CA ASN A 115 10.71 2.86 -0.60
C ASN A 115 9.41 2.20 -1.08
N PHE A 116 8.37 2.05 -0.25
CA PHE A 116 7.18 1.29 -0.65
C PHE A 116 6.11 2.14 -1.34
N ARG A 117 5.57 1.58 -2.42
CA ARG A 117 4.37 2.07 -3.11
C ARG A 117 3.29 1.00 -3.17
N PHE A 118 2.04 1.42 -3.03
CA PHE A 118 0.85 0.58 -3.02
C PHE A 118 -0.06 0.93 -4.19
N ALA A 119 -0.59 -0.09 -4.84
CA ALA A 119 -1.64 0.02 -5.85
C ALA A 119 -2.63 -1.14 -5.72
N LEU A 120 -3.85 -0.94 -6.18
CA LEU A 120 -4.85 -1.99 -6.33
C LEU A 120 -4.85 -2.46 -7.79
N LEU A 121 -4.55 -3.73 -8.03
CA LEU A 121 -4.50 -4.30 -9.38
C LEU A 121 -5.89 -4.72 -9.86
N GLU A 122 -6.67 -5.29 -8.96
CA GLU A 122 -7.99 -5.83 -9.27
C GLU A 122 -8.86 -5.82 -8.01
N TYR A 123 -10.10 -5.36 -8.14
CA TYR A 123 -11.09 -5.41 -7.08
C TYR A 123 -12.32 -6.18 -7.54
N ARG A 124 -12.96 -6.85 -6.60
CA ARG A 124 -14.11 -7.72 -6.84
C ARG A 124 -15.12 -7.56 -5.70
N SER A 125 -16.38 -7.90 -5.97
CA SER A 125 -17.43 -7.96 -4.96
C SER A 125 -17.02 -8.87 -3.80
N ILE A 126 -17.40 -8.52 -2.57
CA ILE A 126 -17.19 -9.34 -1.37
C ILE A 126 -17.79 -10.75 -1.48
N HIS A 127 -18.81 -10.93 -2.33
CA HIS A 127 -19.43 -12.24 -2.57
C HIS A 127 -18.67 -13.12 -3.57
N THR A 128 -17.58 -12.60 -4.16
CA THR A 128 -16.75 -13.38 -5.09
C THR A 128 -16.12 -14.56 -4.34
N PRO A 129 -16.23 -15.80 -4.88
CA PRO A 129 -15.63 -16.97 -4.26
C PRO A 129 -14.11 -16.82 -4.08
N SER A 130 -13.57 -17.23 -2.93
CA SER A 130 -12.13 -17.11 -2.64
C SER A 130 -11.25 -17.78 -3.69
N LYS A 131 -11.70 -18.90 -4.27
CA LYS A 131 -10.97 -19.58 -5.36
C LYS A 131 -10.68 -18.63 -6.53
N VAL A 132 -11.64 -17.79 -6.92
CA VAL A 132 -11.44 -16.82 -8.00
C VAL A 132 -10.37 -15.80 -7.61
N ILE A 133 -10.43 -15.27 -6.39
CA ILE A 133 -9.43 -14.28 -5.92
C ILE A 133 -8.02 -14.89 -5.86
N ILE A 134 -7.91 -16.13 -5.39
CA ILE A 134 -6.64 -16.88 -5.35
C ILE A 134 -6.08 -17.11 -6.76
N ASP A 135 -6.92 -17.52 -7.70
CA ASP A 135 -6.48 -17.77 -9.08
C ASP A 135 -6.04 -16.46 -9.77
N ARG A 136 -6.72 -15.33 -9.48
CA ARG A 136 -6.32 -14.00 -9.94
C ARG A 136 -5.02 -13.52 -9.30
N GLU A 137 -4.79 -13.79 -8.01
CA GLU A 137 -3.53 -13.50 -7.34
C GLU A 137 -2.36 -14.26 -8.01
N LYS A 138 -2.54 -15.55 -8.29
CA LYS A 138 -1.54 -16.36 -8.99
C LYS A 138 -1.20 -15.79 -10.37
N PHE A 139 -2.22 -15.43 -11.14
CA PHE A 139 -2.04 -14.78 -12.44
C PHE A 139 -1.16 -13.52 -12.33
N TRP A 140 -1.45 -12.62 -11.38
CA TRP A 140 -0.66 -11.40 -11.20
C TRP A 140 0.76 -11.68 -10.70
N LYS A 141 0.96 -12.69 -9.83
CA LYS A 141 2.29 -13.12 -9.39
C LYS A 141 3.16 -13.58 -10.56
N GLU A 142 2.57 -14.28 -11.52
CA GLU A 142 3.24 -14.77 -12.74
C GLU A 142 3.60 -13.61 -13.66
N ILE A 143 2.62 -12.77 -14.01
CA ILE A 143 2.83 -11.65 -14.95
C ILE A 143 3.82 -10.61 -14.41
N LEU A 144 3.80 -10.33 -13.11
CA LEU A 144 4.66 -9.32 -12.49
C LEU A 144 5.99 -9.87 -11.98
N LEU A 145 6.26 -11.16 -12.20
CA LEU A 145 7.45 -11.86 -11.72
C LEU A 145 7.70 -11.62 -10.23
N SER A 146 6.63 -11.64 -9.43
CA SER A 146 6.72 -11.28 -8.01
C SER A 146 7.26 -12.41 -7.14
N ARG A 147 7.67 -13.53 -7.74
CA ARG A 147 8.36 -14.67 -7.11
C ARG A 147 9.81 -14.78 -7.58
N GLY A 148 10.60 -15.57 -6.87
CA GLY A 148 12.00 -15.84 -7.24
C GLY A 148 12.92 -14.66 -6.97
N LYS A 149 14.01 -14.57 -7.75
CA LYS A 149 15.11 -13.60 -7.52
C LYS A 149 14.64 -12.13 -7.60
N GLU A 150 13.72 -11.87 -8.51
CA GLU A 150 13.19 -10.52 -8.81
C GLU A 150 11.94 -10.17 -7.99
N GLY A 151 11.50 -11.07 -7.10
CA GLY A 151 10.22 -11.01 -6.42
C GLY A 151 10.30 -11.04 -4.89
N LEU A 152 9.23 -10.58 -4.24
CA LEU A 152 9.08 -10.55 -2.78
C LEU A 152 8.07 -11.60 -2.26
N ASN A 153 7.33 -12.27 -3.14
CA ASN A 153 6.53 -13.44 -2.77
C ASN A 153 7.43 -14.66 -2.55
N ARG A 154 7.08 -15.45 -1.54
CA ARG A 154 7.75 -16.73 -1.17
C ARG A 154 6.80 -17.93 -1.20
N ASN A 155 5.56 -17.70 -1.63
CA ASN A 155 4.48 -18.67 -1.81
C ASN A 155 4.00 -18.66 -3.27
#